data_AF-A0A6C2CC92-F1
#
_entry.id   AF-A0A6C2CC92-F1
#
_cell.length_a   1.000
_cell.length_b   1.000
_cell.length_c   1.000
_cell.angle_alpha   90.00
_cell.angle_beta   90.00
_cell.angle_gamma   90.00
#
_symmetry.space_group_name_H-M   'P 1'
#
loop_
_entity.id
_entity.type
_entity.pdbx_description
1 polymer ?
#
loop_
_entity_poly.entity_id
_entity_poly.type
_entity_poly.pdbx_seq_one_letter_code
_entity_poly.pdbx_strand_id
1 'polypeptide(L)' 'MASLTGSGEFTRLDAELIRVIEDVVDVLIDRGLLRLTDLPAEAQRKLMTRKGARARLRHGLDLLGPDDVI' A
#
# COMPACT_ATOMS: atom_id res chain seq x y z
N MET A 1 -26.33 -17.35 -11.96
CA MET A 1 -25.90 -16.62 -10.75
C MET A 1 -24.38 -16.73 -10.55
N ALA A 2 -23.55 -16.33 -11.53
CA ALA A 2 -22.09 -16.58 -11.49
C ALA A 2 -21.21 -15.46 -12.10
N SER A 3 -21.71 -14.23 -12.25
CA SER A 3 -20.97 -13.17 -12.97
C SER A 3 -20.69 -11.88 -12.16
N LEU A 4 -20.79 -11.92 -10.82
CA LEU A 4 -20.55 -10.75 -9.96
C LEU A 4 -19.33 -10.91 -9.03
N THR A 5 -18.70 -12.08 -8.99
CA THR A 5 -17.56 -12.37 -8.11
C THR A 5 -16.20 -11.96 -8.72
N GLY A 6 -16.08 -11.93 -10.04
CA GLY A 6 -14.80 -11.66 -10.71
C GLY A 6 -14.22 -10.28 -10.42
N SER A 7 -15.02 -9.21 -10.51
CA SER A 7 -14.53 -7.83 -10.33
C SER A 7 -14.03 -7.54 -8.91
N GLY A 8 -14.72 -8.07 -7.89
CA GLY A 8 -14.29 -7.94 -6.49
C GLY A 8 -13.00 -8.72 -6.20
N GLU A 9 -12.85 -9.90 -6.78
CA GLU A 9 -11.64 -10.72 -6.66
C GLU A 9 -10.44 -10.06 -7.36
N PHE A 10 -10.61 -9.55 -8.59
CA PHE A 10 -9.57 -8.78 -9.27
C PHE A 10 -9.16 -7.53 -8.47
N THR A 11 -10.13 -6.81 -7.91
CA THR A 11 -9.82 -5.62 -7.08
C THR A 11 -9.00 -6.00 -5.85
N ARG A 12 -9.30 -7.14 -5.22
CA ARG A 12 -8.54 -7.66 -4.07
C ARG A 12 -7.12 -8.06 -4.48
N LEU A 13 -6.98 -8.80 -5.58
CA LEU A 13 -5.67 -9.21 -6.11
C LEU A 13 -4.82 -7.99 -6.49
N ASP A 14 -5.40 -6.98 -7.14
CA ASP A 14 -4.72 -5.72 -7.47
C ASP A 14 -4.28 -4.98 -6.20
N ALA A 15 -5.12 -4.98 -5.15
CA ALA A 15 -4.80 -4.37 -3.86
C ALA A 15 -3.70 -5.12 -3.08
N GLU A 16 -3.58 -6.44 -3.26
CA GLU A 16 -2.48 -7.24 -2.70
C GLU A 16 -1.19 -7.00 -3.49
N LEU A 17 -1.25 -7.07 -4.83
CA LEU A 17 -0.10 -6.87 -5.72
C LEU A 17 0.55 -5.51 -5.51
N ILE A 18 -0.24 -4.45 -5.43
CA ILE A 18 0.29 -3.10 -5.25
C ILE A 18 1.00 -2.92 -3.90
N ARG A 19 0.60 -3.63 -2.83
CA ARG A 19 1.33 -3.61 -1.55
C ARG A 19 2.70 -4.25 -1.70
N VAL A 20 2.78 -5.36 -2.43
CA VAL A 20 4.06 -6.02 -2.74
C VAL A 20 4.96 -5.08 -3.54
N ILE A 21 4.41 -4.38 -4.54
CA ILE A 21 5.15 -3.39 -5.32
C ILE A 21 5.67 -2.26 -4.43
N GLU A 22 4.84 -1.74 -3.51
CA GLU A 22 5.28 -0.73 -2.54
C GLU A 22 6.43 -1.23 -1.66
N ASP A 23 6.32 -2.42 -1.09
CA ASP A 23 7.36 -2.99 -0.23
C ASP A 23 8.66 -3.25 -1.03
N VAL A 24 8.57 -3.68 -2.30
CA VAL A 24 9.75 -3.84 -3.18
C VAL A 24 10.39 -2.49 -3.48
N VAL A 25 9.60 -1.45 -3.79
CA VAL A 25 10.12 -0.10 -4.02
C VAL A 25 10.83 0.43 -2.77
N ASP A 26 10.26 0.18 -1.59
CA ASP A 26 10.89 0.56 -0.31
C ASP A 26 12.23 -0.14 -0.11
N VAL A 27 12.30 -1.46 -0.31
CA VAL A 27 13.56 -2.21 -0.20
C VAL A 27 14.62 -1.69 -1.18
N LEU A 28 14.23 -1.34 -2.41
CA LEU A 28 15.17 -0.79 -3.40
C LEU A 28 15.66 0.60 -3.02
N ILE A 29 14.78 1.46 -2.46
CA ILE A 29 15.15 2.78 -1.95
C ILE A 29 16.09 2.66 -0.76
N ASP A 30 15.77 1.80 0.21
CA ASP A 30 16.56 1.59 1.42
C ASP A 30 17.96 1.06 1.12
N ARG A 31 18.09 0.24 0.06
CA ARG A 31 19.38 -0.24 -0.44
C ARG A 31 20.13 0.78 -1.31
N GLY A 32 19.53 1.94 -1.57
CA GLY A 32 20.10 2.96 -2.46
C GLY A 32 20.14 2.56 -3.94
N LEU A 33 19.40 1.52 -4.34
CA LEU A 33 19.36 0.99 -5.71
C LEU A 33 18.33 1.71 -6.60
N LEU A 34 17.37 2.39 -5.99
CA LEU A 34 16.33 3.16 -6.66
C LEU A 34 16.15 4.49 -5.93
N ARG A 35 16.06 5.61 -6.64
CA ARG A 35 15.59 6.87 -6.07
C ARG A 35 14.16 7.13 -6.54
N LEU A 36 13.37 7.78 -5.69
CA LEU A 36 12.00 8.18 -6.05
C LEU A 36 11.97 9.02 -7.34
N THR A 37 12.97 9.87 -7.53
CA THR A 37 13.11 10.73 -8.71
C THR A 37 13.35 9.98 -10.03
N ASP A 38 13.71 8.70 -9.96
CA ASP A 38 13.95 7.86 -11.14
C ASP A 38 12.63 7.33 -11.73
N LEU A 39 11.53 7.45 -10.97
CA LEU A 39 10.19 7.05 -11.41
C LEU A 39 9.48 8.19 -12.15
N PRO A 40 8.56 7.90 -13.07
CA PRO A 40 7.72 8.93 -13.71
C PRO A 40 6.92 9.73 -12.68
N ALA A 41 6.66 11.01 -12.95
CA ALA A 41 5.96 11.92 -12.02
C ALA A 41 4.61 11.38 -11.54
N GLU A 42 3.89 10.65 -12.40
CA GLU A 42 2.64 10.00 -12.02
C GLU A 42 2.86 8.86 -11.00
N ALA A 43 3.88 8.03 -11.20
CA ALA A 43 4.23 6.96 -10.29
C ALA A 43 4.69 7.51 -8.93
N GLN A 44 5.47 8.59 -8.92
CA GLN A 44 5.88 9.28 -7.69
C GLN A 44 4.66 9.74 -6.89
N ARG A 45 3.70 10.43 -7.54
CA ARG A 45 2.47 10.89 -6.89
C ARG A 45 1.64 9.73 -6.32
N LYS A 46 1.48 8.65 -7.09
CA LYS A 46 0.73 7.46 -6.65
C LYS A 46 1.38 6.80 -5.44
N LEU A 47 2.71 6.61 -5.46
CA LEU A 47 3.48 6.09 -4.33
C LEU A 47 3.35 6.96 -3.08
N MET A 48 3.51 8.28 -3.20
CA MET A 48 3.38 9.20 -2.06
C MET A 48 1.96 9.17 -1.46
N THR A 49 0.94 9.12 -2.32
CA THR A 49 -0.47 9.09 -1.88
C THR A 49 -0.77 7.80 -1.12
N ARG A 50 -0.32 6.65 -1.65
CA ARG A 50 -0.57 5.35 -1.03
C ARG A 50 0.24 5.14 0.25
N LYS A 51 1.52 5.54 0.27
CA LYS A 51 2.33 5.54 1.51
C LYS A 51 1.65 6.36 2.61
N GLY A 52 1.12 7.55 2.28
CA GLY A 52 0.37 8.36 3.22
C GLY A 52 -0.92 7.69 3.71
N ALA A 53 -1.67 7.02 2.83
CA ALA A 53 -2.86 6.27 3.20
C ALA A 53 -2.53 5.06 4.11
N ARG A 54 -1.46 4.32 3.80
CA ARG A 54 -0.98 3.19 4.61
C ARG A 54 -0.50 3.64 5.98
N ALA A 55 0.26 4.73 6.07
CA ALA A 55 0.69 5.29 7.35
C ALA A 55 -0.52 5.65 8.23
N ARG A 56 -1.53 6.33 7.68
CA ARG A 56 -2.77 6.67 8.41
C ARG A 56 -3.53 5.44 8.87
N LEU A 57 -3.64 4.40 8.03
CA LEU A 57 -4.29 3.16 8.41
C LEU A 57 -3.53 2.47 9.56
N ARG A 58 -2.20 2.41 9.49
CA ARG A 58 -1.37 1.84 10.56
C ARG A 58 -1.52 2.63 11.85
N HIS A 59 -1.42 3.96 11.81
CA HIS A 59 -1.60 4.81 12.99
C HIS A 59 -3.03 4.77 13.55
N GLY A 60 -4.06 4.70 12.71
CA GLY A 60 -5.44 4.55 13.15
C GLY A 60 -5.73 3.19 13.79
N LEU A 61 -5.04 2.14 13.36
CA LEU A 61 -5.07 0.81 13.99
C LEU A 61 -4.25 0.77 15.30
N ASP A 62 -3.16 1.54 15.38
CA ASP A 62 -2.33 1.67 16.59
C ASP A 62 -3.06 2.41 17.72
N LEU A 63 -3.92 3.38 17.37
CA LEU A 63 -4.81 4.08 18.30
C LEU A 63 -5.98 3.22 18.83
N LEU A 64 -6.20 2.04 18.26
CA LEU A 64 -7.20 1.05 18.68
C LEU A 64 -6.54 -0.17 19.36
N GLY A 65 -5.35 0.01 19.94
CA GLY A 65 -4.66 -1.01 20.74
C GLY A 65 -5.55 -1.59 21.86
N PRO A 66 -5.29 -2.82 22.33
CA PRO A 66 -6.20 -3.63 23.15
C PRO A 66 -6.24 -3.20 24.64
N ASP A 67 -6.22 -1.89 24.91
CA ASP A 67 -6.16 -1.35 26.26
C ASP A 67 -7.55 -1.10 26.90
N ASP A 68 -8.62 -1.60 26.29
CA ASP A 68 -9.93 -1.77 26.96
C ASP A 68 -10.07 -3.21 27.50
N VAL A 69 -9.17 -3.58 28.41
CA VAL A 69 -9.43 -4.56 29.47
C VAL A 69 -9.19 -3.86 30.80
N ILE A 70 -10.21 -3.16 31.27
CA ILE A 70 -10.35 -2.72 32.68
C ILE A 70 -11.67 -3.27 33.19
#